data_AF-A0A8H3RGB0-F1
#
_entry.id   AF-A0A8H3RGB0-F1
#
_cell.length_a   1.000
_cell.length_b   1.000
_cell.length_c   1.000
_cell.angle_alpha   90.00
_cell.angle_beta   90.00
_cell.angle_gamma   90.00
#
_symmetry.space_group_name_H-M   'P 1'
#
loop_
_entity.id
_entity.type
_entity.pdbx_description
1 polymer ?
#
loop_
_entity_poly.entity_id
_entity_poly.type
_entity_poly.pdbx_seq_one_letter_code
_entity_poly.pdbx_strand_id
1 'polypeptide(L)'
;MRRRITFVQKPESPFHVDQAVLTSDALSITHLDAAREERATLGFDELPSEIWQVLKSSHELHIRWATERPYEIGAPFSSRISPGLHVYYTPGTSGETGKGLCSLLKKVFDESLECDSLRSSFIQPPILSERFATTAAFQYYSRLPSLQNLVSFIQHKFCDRSDETCFRHAESILSADSVDVNYDSISHALTVSGYWSKSPGQGWTEQIKKHAADTHQVEVGLLGVESAIEPEELKMGGLLGVVGQDEKLKPTLFSFPSRHHPLPADATYTISFPAPTGLHPTLTISMPRASLKRPPAPPDATCALHTYLTLPSWIFGDKYQLSTTDPLFLSSHNLAALRVVAGETDLEAPDWFVSRWGSNWLLELATPLQQDASPEEWNATIPLHLRYLPPSESGYHSAALPWPIVFWACTAEDGTKMGVNPFDRVNLGWEGLFGPRTMFYQLHPAPAEGKDRLVEELEVPVLRLREDGGFFRGRTIELGTVVVVGLGLLWVLWKLGVVVRTAGTRTRTQKRKDKQGKAE
;
A
#
# COMPACT_ATOMS: atom_id res chain seq x y z
N MET A 1 -28.44 4.99 -6.56
CA MET A 1 -27.27 4.91 -5.67
C MET A 1 -27.76 4.61 -4.26
N ARG A 2 -27.14 3.67 -3.54
CA ARG A 2 -27.41 3.44 -2.11
C ARG A 2 -26.27 4.02 -1.27
N ARG A 3 -26.61 4.71 -0.18
CA ARG A 3 -25.62 5.34 0.71
C ARG A 3 -25.81 4.81 2.12
N ARG A 4 -24.71 4.45 2.77
CA ARG A 4 -24.65 4.07 4.19
C ARG A 4 -23.65 4.97 4.89
N ILE A 5 -24.08 5.62 5.97
CA ILE A 5 -23.22 6.46 6.80
C ILE A 5 -23.19 5.82 8.19
N THR A 6 -22.01 5.52 8.69
CA THR A 6 -21.83 4.92 10.01
C THR A 6 -20.94 5.80 10.85
N PHE A 7 -21.48 6.32 11.94
CA PHE A 7 -20.76 7.00 12.99
C PHE A 7 -20.44 6.01 14.11
N VAL A 8 -19.18 5.94 14.52
CA VAL A 8 -18.74 5.11 15.64
C VAL A 8 -18.15 6.00 16.72
N GLN A 9 -18.84 6.07 17.84
CA GLN A 9 -18.41 6.86 18.99
C GLN A 9 -17.35 6.11 19.79
N LYS A 10 -16.43 6.88 20.38
CA LYS A 10 -15.45 6.33 21.31
C LYS A 10 -16.15 5.99 22.63
N PRO A 11 -15.70 4.97 23.38
CA PRO A 11 -16.29 4.59 24.67
C PRO A 11 -16.33 5.75 25.67
N GLU A 12 -15.33 6.63 25.61
CA GLU A 12 -15.16 7.82 26.45
C GLU A 12 -15.96 9.05 25.98
N SER A 13 -16.57 9.05 24.78
CA SER A 13 -17.31 10.20 24.26
C SER A 13 -18.77 10.17 24.73
N PRO A 14 -19.29 11.24 25.38
CA PRO A 14 -20.68 11.27 25.82
C PRO A 14 -21.63 11.38 24.61
N PHE A 15 -22.68 10.55 24.60
CA PHE A 15 -23.77 10.65 23.64
C PHE A 15 -24.99 11.33 24.27
N HIS A 16 -25.49 12.38 23.61
CA HIS A 16 -26.75 13.00 23.94
C HIS A 16 -27.76 12.79 22.80
N VAL A 17 -29.01 12.46 23.15
CA VAL A 17 -30.06 12.07 22.19
C VAL A 17 -30.40 13.22 21.21
N ASP A 18 -30.19 14.46 21.63
CA ASP A 18 -30.38 15.67 20.81
C ASP A 18 -29.27 15.90 19.77
N GLN A 19 -28.14 15.19 19.86
CA GLN A 19 -27.07 15.25 18.86
C GLN A 19 -27.45 14.60 17.53
N ALA A 20 -28.48 13.75 17.50
CA ALA A 20 -28.92 13.05 16.31
C ALA A 20 -30.45 12.93 16.25
N VAL A 21 -31.06 13.83 15.48
CA VAL A 21 -32.53 13.89 15.36
C VAL A 21 -32.94 13.51 13.95
N LEU A 22 -33.58 12.34 13.82
CA LEU A 22 -34.20 11.89 12.59
C LEU A 22 -35.61 12.45 12.47
N THR A 23 -35.95 12.94 11.28
CA THR A 23 -37.28 13.40 10.87
C THR A 23 -37.68 12.67 9.60
N SER A 24 -38.93 12.85 9.15
CA SER A 24 -39.43 12.28 7.89
C SER A 24 -38.58 12.63 6.67
N ASP A 25 -37.90 13.78 6.68
CA ASP A 25 -37.23 14.33 5.50
C ASP A 25 -35.71 14.49 5.67
N ALA A 26 -35.19 14.41 6.89
CA ALA A 26 -33.76 14.60 7.15
C ALA A 26 -33.30 14.02 8.49
N LEU A 27 -32.02 13.65 8.56
CA LEU A 27 -31.29 13.48 9.80
C LEU A 27 -30.46 14.73 10.07
N SER A 28 -30.57 15.29 11.27
CA SER A 28 -29.73 16.39 11.75
C SER A 28 -28.73 15.87 12.76
N ILE A 29 -27.44 16.13 12.52
CA ILE A 29 -26.33 15.77 13.41
C ILE A 29 -25.69 17.06 13.94
N THR A 30 -25.41 17.14 15.24
CA THR A 30 -24.81 18.31 15.88
C THR A 30 -23.68 17.93 16.82
N HIS A 31 -22.49 18.49 16.59
CA HIS A 31 -21.27 18.30 17.40
C HIS A 31 -21.00 16.85 17.81
N LEU A 32 -21.21 15.89 16.89
CA LEU A 32 -21.01 14.48 17.18
C LEU A 32 -19.51 14.13 17.08
N ASP A 33 -18.89 13.76 18.20
CA ASP A 33 -17.52 13.24 18.22
C ASP A 33 -17.50 11.74 17.93
N ALA A 34 -17.23 11.39 16.68
CA ALA A 34 -17.23 10.01 16.22
C ALA A 34 -16.29 9.82 15.03
N ALA A 35 -15.76 8.61 14.87
CA ALA A 35 -15.24 8.16 13.59
C ALA A 35 -16.42 8.00 12.61
N ARG A 36 -16.18 8.23 11.32
CA ARG A 36 -17.20 8.17 10.27
C ARG A 36 -16.72 7.26 9.14
N GLU A 37 -17.53 6.27 8.77
CA GLU A 37 -17.46 5.61 7.47
C GLU A 37 -18.62 6.10 6.62
N GLU A 38 -18.34 6.48 5.38
CA GLU A 38 -19.37 6.71 4.38
C GLU A 38 -19.16 5.76 3.21
N ARG A 39 -20.19 4.98 2.90
CA ARG A 39 -20.18 3.99 1.82
C ARG A 39 -21.25 4.31 0.80
N ALA A 40 -20.86 4.40 -0.46
CA ALA A 40 -21.75 4.54 -1.61
C ALA A 40 -21.67 3.27 -2.47
N THR A 41 -22.82 2.71 -2.83
CA THR A 41 -22.93 1.57 -3.74
C THR A 41 -23.66 2.00 -5.01
N LEU A 42 -22.99 1.78 -6.14
CA LEU A 42 -23.38 2.24 -7.47
C LEU A 42 -23.64 1.04 -8.39
N GLY A 43 -24.74 1.11 -9.13
CA GLY A 43 -25.04 0.21 -10.24
C GLY A 43 -24.28 0.60 -11.52
N PHE A 44 -24.25 -0.29 -12.52
CA PHE A 44 -23.55 -0.03 -13.78
C PHE A 44 -24.13 1.13 -14.59
N ASP A 45 -25.43 1.34 -14.51
CA ASP A 45 -26.16 2.44 -15.15
C ASP A 45 -25.81 3.82 -14.56
N GLU A 46 -25.24 3.83 -13.35
CA GLU A 46 -24.85 5.04 -12.62
C GLU A 46 -23.38 5.43 -12.84
N LEU A 47 -22.62 4.60 -13.57
CA LEU A 47 -21.19 4.78 -13.77
C LEU A 47 -20.87 5.44 -15.12
N PRO A 48 -19.88 6.35 -15.16
CA PRO A 48 -19.30 6.82 -16.41
C PRO A 48 -18.81 5.63 -17.26
N SER A 49 -19.00 5.74 -18.57
CA SER A 49 -18.64 4.70 -19.55
C SER A 49 -17.18 4.23 -19.44
N GLU A 50 -16.28 5.14 -19.09
CA GLU A 50 -14.85 4.88 -18.91
C GLU A 50 -14.58 3.93 -17.72
N ILE A 51 -15.29 4.10 -16.60
CA ILE A 51 -15.19 3.20 -15.43
C ILE A 51 -15.84 1.87 -15.77
N TRP A 52 -17.06 1.91 -16.33
CA TRP A 52 -17.81 0.72 -16.69
C TRP A 52 -17.04 -0.21 -17.64
N GLN A 53 -16.33 0.35 -18.63
CA GLN A 53 -15.52 -0.45 -19.57
C GLN A 53 -14.44 -1.26 -18.85
N VAL A 54 -13.76 -0.67 -17.86
CA VAL A 54 -12.76 -1.37 -17.06
C VAL A 54 -13.43 -2.43 -16.19
N LEU A 55 -14.49 -2.08 -15.45
CA LEU A 55 -15.18 -3.03 -14.56
C LEU A 55 -15.74 -4.25 -15.31
N LYS A 56 -16.24 -4.05 -16.54
CA LYS A 56 -16.73 -5.16 -17.38
C LYS A 56 -15.62 -6.16 -17.75
N SER A 57 -14.37 -5.70 -17.86
CA SER A 57 -13.20 -6.56 -18.11
C SER A 57 -12.59 -7.17 -16.84
N SER A 58 -13.06 -6.77 -15.66
CA SER A 58 -12.56 -7.20 -14.36
C SER A 58 -13.37 -8.37 -13.81
N HIS A 59 -12.70 -9.36 -13.23
CA HIS A 59 -13.34 -10.31 -12.32
C HIS A 59 -13.50 -9.68 -10.93
N GLU A 60 -12.43 -9.05 -10.45
CA GLU A 60 -12.34 -8.34 -9.18
C GLU A 60 -11.44 -7.11 -9.34
N LEU A 61 -11.82 -6.00 -8.72
CA LEU A 61 -11.00 -4.80 -8.62
C LEU A 61 -11.17 -4.20 -7.22
N HIS A 62 -10.06 -4.12 -6.50
CA HIS A 62 -10.01 -3.49 -5.19
C HIS A 62 -8.93 -2.41 -5.19
N ILE A 63 -9.33 -1.17 -4.92
CA ILE A 63 -8.41 -0.05 -4.74
C ILE A 63 -8.45 0.34 -3.27
N ARG A 64 -7.29 0.52 -2.67
CA ARG A 64 -7.12 0.94 -1.29
C ARG A 64 -6.19 2.13 -1.28
N TRP A 65 -6.62 3.22 -0.68
CA TRP A 65 -5.77 4.35 -0.41
C TRP A 65 -5.75 4.63 1.08
N ALA A 66 -4.57 4.93 1.62
CA ALA A 66 -4.38 5.40 2.97
C ALA A 66 -3.51 6.66 2.97
N THR A 67 -3.90 7.63 3.80
CA THR A 67 -3.15 8.88 3.97
C THR A 67 -1.77 8.62 4.55
N GLU A 68 -0.83 9.53 4.25
CA GLU A 68 0.47 9.56 4.92
C GLU A 68 0.39 10.16 6.32
N ARG A 69 -0.74 10.76 6.73
CA ARG A 69 -0.91 11.28 8.10
C ARG A 69 -1.15 10.14 9.09
N PRO A 70 -0.68 10.23 10.34
CA PRO A 70 -1.09 9.30 11.38
C PRO A 70 -2.60 9.47 11.66
N TYR A 71 -3.31 8.34 11.74
CA TYR A 71 -4.73 8.30 12.06
C TYR A 71 -5.06 7.13 12.99
N GLU A 72 -6.13 7.31 13.76
CA GLU A 72 -6.61 6.33 14.73
C GLU A 72 -7.46 5.26 14.04
N ILE A 73 -7.27 4.01 14.49
CA ILE A 73 -8.17 2.90 14.15
C ILE A 73 -8.86 2.45 15.43
N GLY A 74 -10.10 2.01 15.29
CA GLY A 74 -10.88 1.44 16.38
C GLY A 74 -11.90 0.48 15.83
N ALA A 75 -12.46 -0.39 16.68
CA ALA A 75 -13.51 -1.29 16.23
C ALA A 75 -14.72 -0.49 15.70
N PRO A 76 -15.32 -0.90 14.57
CA PRO A 76 -15.01 -2.09 13.78
C PRO A 76 -13.97 -1.88 12.66
N PHE A 77 -13.46 -0.65 12.49
CA PHE A 77 -12.50 -0.24 11.45
C PHE A 77 -11.03 -0.46 11.86
N SER A 78 -10.71 -1.67 12.33
CA SER A 78 -9.39 -1.97 12.94
C SER A 78 -8.28 -2.30 11.93
N SER A 79 -8.53 -2.16 10.63
CA SER A 79 -7.62 -2.64 9.59
C SER A 79 -6.79 -1.53 8.93
N ARG A 80 -5.50 -1.79 8.69
CA ARG A 80 -4.55 -0.85 8.07
C ARG A 80 -3.90 -1.42 6.82
N ILE A 81 -3.38 -0.48 6.05
CA ILE A 81 -2.46 -0.71 4.94
C ILE A 81 -1.38 0.39 5.00
N SER A 82 -0.22 0.15 4.40
CA SER A 82 0.83 1.15 4.29
C SER A 82 0.34 2.38 3.47
N PRO A 83 0.79 3.61 3.78
CA PRO A 83 0.35 4.81 3.07
C PRO A 83 0.59 4.77 1.55
N GLY A 84 -0.34 5.35 0.79
CA GLY A 84 -0.31 5.40 -0.67
C GLY A 84 -1.47 4.65 -1.32
N LEU A 85 -1.39 4.52 -2.65
CA LEU A 85 -2.39 3.87 -3.50
C LEU A 85 -2.00 2.40 -3.74
N HIS A 86 -2.89 1.49 -3.38
CA HIS A 86 -2.77 0.04 -3.63
C HIS A 86 -3.90 -0.42 -4.53
N VAL A 87 -3.57 -1.20 -5.56
CA VAL A 87 -4.54 -1.75 -6.50
C VAL A 87 -4.36 -3.26 -6.58
N TYR A 88 -5.43 -3.98 -6.25
CA TYR A 88 -5.53 -5.42 -6.33
C TYR A 88 -6.50 -5.77 -7.45
N TYR A 89 -6.03 -6.54 -8.43
CA TYR A 89 -6.76 -6.74 -9.68
C TYR A 89 -6.73 -8.20 -10.15
N THR A 90 -7.91 -8.71 -10.49
CA THR A 90 -8.08 -10.01 -11.13
C THR A 90 -8.82 -9.80 -12.46
N PRO A 91 -8.19 -10.06 -13.63
CA PRO A 91 -8.84 -9.88 -14.92
C PRO A 91 -9.93 -10.92 -15.16
N GLY A 92 -11.00 -10.52 -15.86
CA GLY A 92 -12.13 -11.40 -16.19
C GLY A 92 -11.87 -12.35 -17.37
N THR A 93 -10.85 -12.08 -18.19
CA THR A 93 -10.50 -12.93 -19.34
C THR A 93 -8.99 -13.15 -19.44
N SER A 94 -8.61 -14.33 -19.94
CA SER A 94 -7.22 -14.65 -20.23
C SER A 94 -6.73 -13.80 -21.41
N GLY A 95 -5.69 -13.01 -21.19
CA GLY A 95 -5.10 -12.11 -22.20
C GLY A 95 -5.38 -10.62 -21.99
N GLU A 96 -6.14 -10.23 -20.95
CA GLU A 96 -6.26 -8.84 -20.56
C GLU A 96 -4.88 -8.24 -20.25
N THR A 97 -4.61 -7.04 -20.80
CA THR A 97 -3.31 -6.38 -20.68
C THR A 97 -3.27 -5.36 -19.54
N GLY A 98 -4.44 -4.93 -19.06
CA GLY A 98 -4.62 -3.89 -18.03
C GLY A 98 -4.30 -2.49 -18.49
N LYS A 99 -4.11 -2.25 -19.79
CA LYS A 99 -3.89 -0.89 -20.34
C LYS A 99 -5.05 0.05 -20.04
N GLY A 100 -6.29 -0.45 -20.16
CA GLY A 100 -7.50 0.31 -19.81
C GLY A 100 -7.53 0.68 -18.32
N LEU A 101 -7.20 -0.27 -17.45
CA LEU A 101 -7.08 -0.03 -16.00
C LEU A 101 -6.01 1.04 -15.70
N CYS A 102 -4.80 0.91 -16.25
CA CYS A 102 -3.74 1.88 -16.02
C CYS A 102 -4.09 3.28 -16.54
N SER A 103 -4.72 3.38 -17.72
CA SER A 103 -5.20 4.67 -18.24
C SER A 103 -6.27 5.29 -17.33
N LEU A 104 -7.15 4.47 -16.75
CA LEU A 104 -8.16 4.95 -15.80
C LEU A 104 -7.51 5.40 -14.49
N LEU A 105 -6.57 4.62 -13.94
CA LEU A 105 -5.85 4.97 -12.72
C LEU A 105 -5.10 6.30 -12.89
N LYS A 106 -4.40 6.48 -14.01
CA LYS A 106 -3.72 7.74 -14.34
C LYS A 106 -4.68 8.93 -14.40
N LYS A 107 -5.85 8.73 -14.99
CA LYS A 107 -6.88 9.77 -15.11
C LYS A 107 -7.55 10.11 -13.78
N VAL A 108 -7.79 9.11 -12.93
CA VAL A 108 -8.55 9.26 -11.68
C VAL A 108 -7.64 9.73 -10.55
N PHE A 109 -6.42 9.22 -10.44
CA PHE A 109 -5.56 9.44 -9.28
C PHE A 109 -4.35 10.32 -9.56
N ASP A 110 -3.57 10.05 -10.60
CA ASP A 110 -2.46 10.94 -11.00
C ASP A 110 -1.88 10.52 -12.37
N GLU A 111 -1.66 11.48 -13.27
CA GLU A 111 -1.04 11.19 -14.57
C GLU A 111 0.40 10.67 -14.43
N SER A 112 1.08 11.03 -13.34
CA SER A 112 2.45 10.61 -13.04
C SER A 112 2.58 9.16 -12.55
N LEU A 113 1.48 8.42 -12.33
CA LEU A 113 1.55 7.02 -11.92
C LEU A 113 2.32 6.17 -12.92
N GLU A 114 3.29 5.37 -12.47
CA GLU A 114 4.08 4.44 -13.29
C GLU A 114 3.30 3.14 -13.62
N CYS A 115 2.07 3.30 -14.11
CA CYS A 115 1.18 2.21 -14.52
C CYS A 115 1.06 2.17 -16.05
N ASP A 116 1.58 1.12 -16.68
CA ASP A 116 1.50 0.93 -18.13
C ASP A 116 0.71 -0.33 -18.51
N SER A 117 0.99 -1.46 -17.87
CA SER A 117 0.31 -2.73 -18.11
C SER A 117 0.46 -3.68 -16.92
N LEU A 118 -0.34 -4.75 -16.86
CA LEU A 118 -0.21 -5.78 -15.82
C LEU A 118 1.17 -6.44 -15.83
N ARG A 119 1.72 -6.71 -17.02
CA ARG A 119 2.98 -7.42 -17.15
C ARG A 119 4.19 -6.56 -16.75
N SER A 120 4.15 -5.26 -17.06
CA SER A 120 5.26 -4.34 -16.83
C SER A 120 5.23 -3.77 -15.43
N SER A 121 4.07 -3.33 -14.95
CA SER A 121 3.96 -2.47 -13.76
C SER A 121 3.51 -3.22 -12.50
N PHE A 122 2.71 -4.27 -12.62
CA PHE A 122 2.16 -5.00 -11.47
C PHE A 122 3.08 -6.16 -11.05
N ILE A 123 3.02 -6.53 -9.77
CA ILE A 123 3.58 -7.77 -9.26
C ILE A 123 2.48 -8.83 -9.13
N GLN A 124 2.88 -10.09 -9.04
CA GLN A 124 1.98 -11.21 -8.73
C GLN A 124 2.24 -11.65 -7.29
N PRO A 125 1.25 -11.54 -6.39
CA PRO A 125 1.37 -12.08 -5.04
C PRO A 125 1.45 -13.62 -5.10
N PRO A 126 2.05 -14.26 -4.09
CA PRO A 126 2.21 -15.71 -4.10
C PRO A 126 0.89 -16.39 -3.75
N ILE A 127 0.53 -17.41 -4.52
CA ILE A 127 -0.65 -18.23 -4.24
C ILE A 127 -0.25 -19.27 -3.19
N LEU A 128 -0.53 -18.98 -1.92
CA LEU A 128 -0.21 -19.90 -0.82
C LEU A 128 -1.25 -21.03 -0.65
N SER A 129 -2.47 -20.84 -1.15
CA SER A 129 -3.52 -21.86 -1.18
C SER A 129 -4.57 -21.57 -2.25
N GLU A 130 -4.68 -22.43 -3.26
CA GLU A 130 -5.67 -22.32 -4.34
C GLU A 130 -7.13 -22.41 -3.84
N ARG A 131 -7.35 -23.01 -2.66
CA ARG A 131 -8.71 -23.24 -2.12
C ARG A 131 -9.28 -22.09 -1.30
N PHE A 132 -8.45 -21.14 -0.87
CA PHE A 132 -8.86 -20.03 0.01
C PHE A 132 -8.26 -18.69 -0.41
N ALA A 133 -7.85 -18.56 -1.67
CA ALA A 133 -7.21 -17.36 -2.20
C ALA A 133 -8.20 -16.19 -2.21
N THR A 134 -8.20 -15.42 -1.13
CA THR A 134 -8.76 -14.05 -1.05
C THR A 134 -7.74 -13.03 -1.58
N THR A 135 -6.82 -13.47 -2.44
CA THR A 135 -5.72 -12.66 -2.94
C THR A 135 -5.92 -12.45 -4.43
N ALA A 136 -6.02 -11.20 -4.85
CA ALA A 136 -6.14 -10.85 -6.26
C ALA A 136 -4.90 -11.31 -7.06
N ALA A 137 -5.08 -11.54 -8.36
CA ALA A 137 -4.01 -12.08 -9.22
C ALA A 137 -2.83 -11.11 -9.41
N PHE A 138 -3.08 -9.81 -9.33
CA PHE A 138 -2.08 -8.76 -9.51
C PHE A 138 -2.18 -7.70 -8.42
N GLN A 139 -1.03 -7.15 -8.03
CA GLN A 139 -0.92 -6.05 -7.08
C GLN A 139 -0.06 -4.92 -7.66
N TYR A 140 -0.55 -3.69 -7.55
CA TYR A 140 0.19 -2.47 -7.85
C TYR A 140 0.21 -1.54 -6.64
N TYR A 141 1.31 -0.84 -6.45
CA TYR A 141 1.46 0.20 -5.45
C TYR A 141 2.05 1.45 -6.09
N SER A 142 1.59 2.61 -5.65
CA SER A 142 2.26 3.87 -5.88
C SER A 142 2.09 4.78 -4.69
N ARG A 143 3.11 5.59 -4.41
CA ARG A 143 2.95 6.69 -3.48
C ARG A 143 1.94 7.68 -4.05
N LEU A 144 0.96 8.06 -3.25
CA LEU A 144 -0.07 9.03 -3.62
C LEU A 144 -0.40 9.90 -2.40
N PRO A 145 0.30 11.04 -2.21
CA PRO A 145 0.14 11.85 -1.00
C PRO A 145 -1.20 12.59 -0.88
N SER A 146 -1.92 12.77 -1.99
CA SER A 146 -3.16 13.55 -2.05
C SER A 146 -4.18 12.92 -2.99
N LEU A 147 -5.47 13.08 -2.66
CA LEU A 147 -6.61 12.65 -3.47
C LEU A 147 -7.18 13.78 -4.36
N GLN A 148 -6.44 14.87 -4.56
CA GLN A 148 -6.93 16.04 -5.32
C GLN A 148 -7.47 15.69 -6.71
N ASN A 149 -6.79 14.81 -7.44
CA ASN A 149 -7.24 14.39 -8.76
C ASN A 149 -8.50 13.51 -8.69
N LEU A 150 -8.62 12.65 -7.68
CA LEU A 150 -9.83 11.84 -7.45
C LEU A 150 -11.03 12.75 -7.18
N VAL A 151 -10.86 13.72 -6.29
CA VAL A 151 -11.91 14.71 -5.98
C VAL A 151 -12.30 15.49 -7.23
N SER A 152 -11.32 15.98 -7.99
CA SER A 152 -11.56 16.71 -9.23
C SER A 152 -12.27 15.84 -10.28
N PHE A 153 -11.92 14.56 -10.37
CA PHE A 153 -12.57 13.59 -11.23
C PHE A 153 -14.03 13.36 -10.82
N ILE A 154 -14.30 13.20 -9.52
CA ILE A 154 -15.67 13.02 -8.99
C ILE A 154 -16.51 14.25 -9.30
N GLN A 155 -16.00 15.44 -8.96
CA GLN A 155 -16.67 16.72 -9.22
C GLN A 155 -16.99 16.92 -10.71
N HIS A 156 -16.08 16.52 -11.60
CA HIS A 156 -16.29 16.71 -13.03
C HIS A 156 -17.23 15.67 -13.66
N LYS A 157 -17.25 14.43 -13.15
CA LYS A 157 -17.96 13.31 -13.77
C LYS A 157 -19.30 12.97 -13.13
N PHE A 158 -19.48 13.27 -11.85
CA PHE A 158 -20.67 12.88 -11.08
C PHE A 158 -21.48 14.07 -10.57
N CYS A 159 -20.88 15.26 -10.45
CA CYS A 159 -21.61 16.45 -9.99
C CYS A 159 -22.11 17.30 -11.15
N ASP A 160 -23.37 17.72 -11.07
CA ASP A 160 -23.89 18.80 -11.91
C ASP A 160 -23.21 20.12 -11.55
N ARG A 161 -22.92 20.97 -12.54
CA ARG A 161 -22.19 22.24 -12.33
C ARG A 161 -22.85 23.20 -11.35
N SER A 162 -24.16 23.07 -11.13
CA SER A 162 -24.94 23.89 -10.20
C SER A 162 -25.11 23.25 -8.82
N ASP A 163 -24.68 22.00 -8.62
CA ASP A 163 -24.85 21.28 -7.36
C ASP A 163 -23.65 21.52 -6.43
N GLU A 164 -23.66 22.66 -5.74
CA GLU A 164 -22.63 22.99 -4.74
C GLU A 164 -22.53 21.93 -3.63
N THR A 165 -23.60 21.20 -3.32
CA THR A 165 -23.60 20.19 -2.26
C THR A 165 -22.83 18.95 -2.68
N CYS A 166 -22.96 18.52 -3.93
CA CYS A 166 -22.16 17.44 -4.50
C CYS A 166 -20.67 17.82 -4.52
N PHE A 167 -20.34 19.06 -4.90
CA PHE A 167 -18.95 19.54 -4.91
C PHE A 167 -18.31 19.50 -3.52
N ARG A 168 -19.01 19.97 -2.48
CA ARG A 168 -18.53 19.93 -1.09
C ARG A 168 -18.40 18.51 -0.55
N HIS A 169 -19.33 17.61 -0.89
CA HIS A 169 -19.22 16.20 -0.52
C HIS A 169 -18.02 15.52 -1.20
N ALA A 170 -17.75 15.83 -2.47
CA ALA A 170 -16.56 15.31 -3.13
C ALA A 170 -15.28 15.89 -2.48
N GLU A 171 -15.28 17.17 -2.10
CA GLU A 171 -14.14 17.83 -1.45
C GLU A 171 -13.82 17.25 -0.07
N SER A 172 -14.82 16.78 0.69
CA SER A 172 -14.58 16.17 2.01
C SER A 172 -13.70 14.92 1.95
N ILE A 173 -13.59 14.25 0.80
CA ILE A 173 -12.71 13.10 0.58
C ILE A 173 -11.23 13.48 0.77
N LEU A 174 -10.84 14.75 0.58
CA LEU A 174 -9.46 15.22 0.80
C LEU A 174 -8.99 15.07 2.26
N SER A 175 -9.92 15.12 3.21
CA SER A 175 -9.62 14.94 4.64
C SER A 175 -9.76 13.49 5.10
N ALA A 176 -10.15 12.57 4.22
CA ALA A 176 -10.27 11.15 4.56
C ALA A 176 -8.92 10.56 4.99
N ASP A 177 -8.98 9.62 5.92
CA ASP A 177 -7.82 8.84 6.36
C ASP A 177 -7.60 7.61 5.47
N SER A 178 -8.69 7.04 4.95
CA SER A 178 -8.63 6.01 3.91
C SER A 178 -9.80 6.11 2.93
N VAL A 179 -9.56 5.63 1.71
CA VAL A 179 -10.57 5.51 0.66
C VAL A 179 -10.44 4.15 0.00
N ASP A 180 -11.54 3.41 -0.06
CA ASP A 180 -11.59 2.08 -0.62
C ASP A 180 -12.59 2.01 -1.77
N VAL A 181 -12.21 1.36 -2.86
CA VAL A 181 -13.09 1.04 -3.98
C VAL A 181 -13.13 -0.47 -4.14
N ASN A 182 -14.32 -1.02 -4.28
CA ASN A 182 -14.58 -2.45 -4.36
C ASN A 182 -15.50 -2.77 -5.52
N TYR A 183 -15.09 -3.72 -6.34
CA TYR A 183 -15.91 -4.30 -7.38
C TYR A 183 -15.62 -5.78 -7.48
N ASP A 184 -16.69 -6.57 -7.59
CA ASP A 184 -16.64 -7.98 -7.95
C ASP A 184 -17.69 -8.27 -9.04
N SER A 185 -17.35 -9.20 -9.91
CA SER A 185 -18.19 -9.58 -11.05
C SER A 185 -19.45 -10.37 -10.66
N ILE A 186 -19.59 -10.80 -9.40
CA ILE A 186 -20.78 -11.53 -8.93
C ILE A 186 -21.87 -10.56 -8.52
N SER A 187 -21.53 -9.51 -7.75
CA SER A 187 -22.47 -8.50 -7.28
C SER A 187 -22.82 -7.45 -8.33
N HIS A 188 -21.96 -7.27 -9.35
CA HIS A 188 -22.07 -6.21 -10.36
C HIS A 188 -22.24 -4.81 -9.75
N ALA A 189 -21.73 -4.60 -8.54
CA ALA A 189 -21.85 -3.36 -7.81
C ALA A 189 -20.47 -2.76 -7.53
N LEU A 190 -20.32 -1.45 -7.81
CA LEU A 190 -19.15 -0.71 -7.38
C LEU A 190 -19.45 -0.08 -6.03
N THR A 191 -18.65 -0.39 -5.02
CA THR A 191 -18.73 0.22 -3.70
C THR A 191 -17.54 1.12 -3.47
N VAL A 192 -17.79 2.38 -3.10
CA VAL A 192 -16.78 3.35 -2.69
C VAL A 192 -16.99 3.63 -1.20
N SER A 193 -15.93 3.62 -0.41
CA SER A 193 -15.99 3.91 1.03
C SER A 193 -14.91 4.92 1.41
N GLY A 194 -15.29 5.98 2.12
CA GLY A 194 -14.38 6.91 2.77
C GLY A 194 -14.44 6.73 4.28
N TYR A 195 -13.29 6.80 4.93
CA TYR A 195 -13.18 6.70 6.38
C TYR A 195 -12.45 7.92 6.96
N TRP A 196 -13.00 8.44 8.06
CA TRP A 196 -12.45 9.53 8.86
C TRP A 196 -12.40 9.07 10.31
N SER A 197 -11.19 8.97 10.86
CA SER A 197 -10.98 8.56 12.25
C SER A 197 -11.41 9.63 13.25
N LYS A 198 -11.43 10.89 12.84
CA LYS A 198 -11.78 12.05 13.66
C LYS A 198 -12.72 12.99 12.92
N SER A 199 -13.57 13.65 13.70
CA SER A 199 -14.44 14.71 13.19
C SER A 199 -13.65 16.01 12.91
N PRO A 200 -14.08 16.84 11.94
CA PRO A 200 -13.48 18.15 11.74
C PRO A 200 -13.90 19.13 12.86
N GLY A 201 -12.94 19.88 13.41
CA GLY A 201 -13.22 20.94 14.39
C GLY A 201 -13.76 20.42 15.72
N GLN A 202 -15.03 20.73 16.04
CA GLN A 202 -15.69 20.42 17.32
C GLN A 202 -16.70 19.26 17.23
N GLY A 203 -16.66 18.44 16.17
CA GLY A 203 -17.63 17.37 15.94
C GLY A 203 -18.31 17.47 14.59
N TRP A 204 -18.90 16.36 14.14
CA TRP A 204 -19.72 16.34 12.93
C TRP A 204 -20.98 17.18 13.16
N THR A 205 -21.20 18.16 12.28
CA THR A 205 -22.42 18.96 12.25
C THR A 205 -22.90 19.06 10.82
N GLU A 206 -23.97 18.34 10.50
CA GLU A 206 -24.50 18.27 9.14
C GLU A 206 -25.98 17.90 9.13
N GLN A 207 -26.64 18.20 8.01
CA GLN A 207 -28.00 17.79 7.74
C GLN A 207 -28.02 16.86 6.54
N ILE A 208 -28.39 15.60 6.76
CA ILE A 208 -28.50 14.58 5.73
C ILE A 208 -29.96 14.53 5.29
N LYS A 209 -30.25 15.06 4.10
CA LYS A 209 -31.61 15.15 3.57
C LYS A 209 -32.01 13.90 2.78
N LYS A 210 -33.31 13.61 2.78
CA LYS A 210 -33.92 12.64 1.86
C LYS A 210 -33.61 13.05 0.42
N HIS A 211 -33.28 12.07 -0.42
CA HIS A 211 -33.08 12.30 -1.84
C HIS A 211 -34.43 12.57 -2.54
N ALA A 212 -34.45 13.47 -3.52
CA ALA A 212 -35.68 13.81 -4.26
C ALA A 212 -36.28 12.62 -5.05
N ALA A 213 -35.48 11.61 -5.36
CA ALA A 213 -35.94 10.37 -6.00
C ALA A 213 -36.10 9.29 -4.93
N ASP A 214 -37.30 8.71 -4.82
CA ASP A 214 -37.63 7.64 -3.84
C ASP A 214 -36.82 6.35 -4.03
N THR A 215 -35.98 6.25 -5.07
CA THR A 215 -35.10 5.11 -5.35
C THR A 215 -33.77 5.14 -4.60
N HIS A 216 -33.39 6.28 -3.99
CA HIS A 216 -32.10 6.45 -3.31
C HIS A 216 -32.28 6.37 -1.80
N GLN A 217 -31.80 5.26 -1.21
CA GLN A 217 -31.87 5.01 0.22
C GLN A 217 -30.59 5.50 0.91
N VAL A 218 -30.76 6.23 2.03
CA VAL A 218 -29.66 6.63 2.91
C VAL A 218 -29.87 5.98 4.27
N GLU A 219 -29.06 4.96 4.55
CA GLU A 219 -29.01 4.28 5.85
C GLU A 219 -28.01 4.98 6.74
N VAL A 220 -28.39 5.25 7.99
CA VAL A 220 -27.51 5.86 8.97
C VAL A 220 -27.45 5.01 10.23
N GLY A 221 -26.24 4.80 10.74
CA GLY A 221 -25.99 4.14 12.02
C GLY A 221 -25.14 5.02 12.94
N LEU A 222 -25.58 5.16 14.18
CA LEU A 222 -24.80 5.72 15.28
C LEU A 222 -24.50 4.59 16.25
N LEU A 223 -23.27 4.11 16.23
CA LEU A 223 -22.86 2.90 16.92
C LEU A 223 -21.78 3.20 17.95
N GLY A 224 -21.71 2.34 18.97
CA GLY A 224 -20.64 2.27 19.95
C GLY A 224 -20.19 0.81 20.09
N VAL A 225 -18.92 0.64 20.43
CA VAL A 225 -18.34 -0.68 20.68
C VAL A 225 -18.81 -1.18 22.05
N GLU A 226 -19.27 -2.42 22.08
CA GLU A 226 -19.73 -3.11 23.28
C GLU A 226 -18.80 -4.29 23.59
N SER A 227 -18.80 -4.74 24.84
CA SER A 227 -18.04 -5.93 25.22
C SER A 227 -18.62 -7.18 24.55
N ALA A 228 -17.83 -7.79 23.65
CA ALA A 228 -18.15 -9.07 23.04
C ALA A 228 -17.98 -10.22 24.05
N ILE A 229 -18.74 -11.31 23.84
CA ILE A 229 -18.66 -12.53 24.65
C ILE A 229 -17.55 -13.43 24.12
N GLU A 230 -17.51 -13.58 22.79
CA GLU A 230 -16.54 -14.39 22.07
C GLU A 230 -15.35 -13.51 21.63
N PRO A 231 -14.09 -13.94 21.85
CA PRO A 231 -12.90 -13.15 21.47
C PRO A 231 -12.78 -12.81 19.98
N GLU A 232 -13.35 -13.66 19.11
CA GLU A 232 -13.38 -13.52 17.65
C GLU A 232 -14.48 -12.56 17.15
N GLU A 233 -15.43 -12.19 18.00
CA GLU A 233 -16.52 -11.31 17.64
C GLU A 233 -16.25 -9.85 18.05
N LEU A 234 -16.79 -8.94 17.26
CA LEU A 234 -17.02 -7.56 17.66
C LEU A 234 -18.51 -7.36 17.89
N LYS A 235 -18.84 -6.69 18.99
CA LYS A 235 -20.21 -6.37 19.35
C LYS A 235 -20.43 -4.87 19.26
N MET A 236 -21.50 -4.48 18.57
CA MET A 236 -21.87 -3.08 18.37
C MET A 236 -23.28 -2.85 18.90
N GLY A 237 -23.42 -1.81 19.71
CA GLY A 237 -24.71 -1.30 20.19
C GLY A 237 -24.95 0.09 19.62
N GLY A 238 -26.21 0.50 19.43
CA GLY A 238 -26.49 1.86 19.01
C GLY A 238 -27.86 2.06 18.38
N LEU A 239 -27.93 3.01 17.46
CA LEU A 239 -29.14 3.50 16.83
C LEU A 239 -29.02 3.42 15.31
N LEU A 240 -30.00 2.83 14.63
CA LEU A 240 -30.07 2.75 13.16
C LEU A 240 -31.33 3.45 12.65
N GLY A 241 -31.27 4.01 11.45
CA GLY A 241 -32.46 4.49 10.76
C GLY A 241 -32.23 4.75 9.29
N VAL A 242 -33.32 4.84 8.54
CA VAL A 242 -33.33 5.14 7.11
C VAL A 242 -33.94 6.51 6.88
N VAL A 243 -33.14 7.45 6.34
CA VAL A 243 -33.60 8.82 6.06
C VAL A 243 -34.66 8.78 4.96
N GLY A 244 -35.82 9.41 5.22
CA GLY A 244 -36.94 9.42 4.28
C GLY A 244 -37.96 8.29 4.48
N GLN A 245 -37.68 7.32 5.34
CA GLN A 245 -38.56 6.18 5.63
C GLN A 245 -38.90 6.05 7.12
N ASP A 246 -37.91 6.20 8.00
CA ASP A 246 -38.11 6.11 9.44
C ASP A 246 -38.38 7.48 10.07
N GLU A 247 -39.28 7.54 11.04
CA GLU A 247 -39.55 8.76 11.82
C GLU A 247 -38.61 8.95 13.00
N LYS A 248 -37.97 7.86 13.46
CA LYS A 248 -37.07 7.85 14.62
C LYS A 248 -36.00 6.79 14.44
N LEU A 249 -34.82 7.03 15.02
CA LEU A 249 -33.77 6.04 15.09
C LEU A 249 -34.19 4.88 16.01
N LYS A 250 -33.88 3.65 15.61
CA LYS A 250 -34.25 2.42 16.30
C LYS A 250 -33.03 1.82 17.02
N PRO A 251 -33.15 1.42 18.30
CA PRO A 251 -32.07 0.77 19.00
C PRO A 251 -31.72 -0.57 18.38
N THR A 252 -30.43 -0.87 18.30
CA THR A 252 -29.89 -2.14 17.81
C THR A 252 -28.75 -2.62 18.70
N LEU A 253 -28.58 -3.92 18.75
CA LEU A 253 -27.43 -4.59 19.37
C LEU A 253 -27.15 -5.85 18.55
N PHE A 254 -25.94 -5.95 18.02
CA PHE A 254 -25.56 -7.09 17.19
C PHE A 254 -24.08 -7.42 17.35
N SER A 255 -23.75 -8.69 17.19
CA SER A 255 -22.37 -9.18 17.13
C SER A 255 -22.08 -9.71 15.73
N PHE A 256 -20.81 -9.66 15.33
CA PHE A 256 -20.33 -10.27 14.10
C PHE A 256 -18.88 -10.73 14.29
N PRO A 257 -18.47 -11.81 13.60
CA PRO A 257 -17.08 -12.21 13.60
C PRO A 257 -16.22 -11.16 12.92
N SER A 258 -15.02 -10.89 13.45
CA SER A 258 -14.04 -10.01 12.81
C SER A 258 -12.70 -10.71 12.69
N ARG A 259 -11.98 -10.45 11.59
CA ARG A 259 -10.57 -10.83 11.50
C ARG A 259 -9.67 -9.74 12.05
N HIS A 260 -10.12 -8.49 12.04
CA HIS A 260 -9.31 -7.34 12.44
C HIS A 260 -9.81 -6.79 13.78
N HIS A 261 -8.94 -6.84 14.78
CA HIS A 261 -9.25 -6.41 16.14
C HIS A 261 -8.31 -5.26 16.56
N PRO A 262 -8.83 -4.30 17.34
CA PRO A 262 -8.01 -3.20 17.82
C PRO A 262 -7.10 -3.69 18.96
N LEU A 263 -5.93 -3.06 19.07
CA LEU A 263 -5.10 -3.11 20.28
C LEU A 263 -5.31 -1.85 21.12
N PRO A 264 -4.98 -1.92 22.44
CA PRO A 264 -4.89 -0.73 23.29
C PRO A 264 -4.06 0.39 22.67
N ALA A 265 -4.37 1.64 23.01
CA ALA A 265 -3.73 2.82 22.43
C ALA A 265 -2.22 2.91 22.71
N ASP A 266 -1.73 2.26 23.77
CA ASP A 266 -0.31 2.17 24.13
C ASP A 266 0.46 1.08 23.36
N ALA A 267 -0.22 0.26 22.55
CA ALA A 267 0.42 -0.71 21.66
C ALA A 267 0.92 -0.02 20.37
N THR A 268 1.96 0.79 20.51
CA THR A 268 2.52 1.62 19.45
C THR A 268 3.79 1.04 18.82
N TYR A 269 4.22 1.61 17.69
CA TYR A 269 5.55 1.41 17.12
C TYR A 269 6.03 2.64 16.37
N THR A 270 7.34 2.75 16.20
CA THR A 270 7.98 3.79 15.41
C THR A 270 8.95 3.20 14.39
N ILE A 271 9.22 3.96 13.33
CA ILE A 271 10.11 3.55 12.25
C ILE A 271 11.21 4.59 12.08
N SER A 272 12.43 4.14 11.83
CA SER A 272 13.56 5.02 11.54
C SER A 272 14.62 4.36 10.68
N PHE A 273 15.42 5.19 10.02
CA PHE A 273 16.70 4.81 9.45
C PHE A 273 17.83 5.43 10.28
N PRO A 274 18.68 4.62 10.94
CA PRO A 274 19.84 5.14 11.66
C PRO A 274 20.80 5.86 10.69
N ALA A 275 21.22 7.07 11.06
CA ALA A 275 22.19 7.84 10.29
C ALA A 275 23.63 7.35 10.58
N PRO A 276 24.54 7.41 9.60
CA PRO A 276 24.33 7.86 8.22
C PRO A 276 23.66 6.79 7.35
N THR A 277 22.72 7.20 6.50
CA THR A 277 22.12 6.33 5.49
C THR A 277 23.07 6.18 4.30
N GLY A 278 23.77 5.04 4.23
CA GLY A 278 24.55 4.64 3.06
C GLY A 278 23.68 3.96 1.99
N LEU A 279 24.33 3.24 1.05
CA LEU A 279 23.63 2.42 0.05
C LEU A 279 22.99 1.14 0.62
N HIS A 280 23.26 0.84 1.90
CA HIS A 280 22.71 -0.31 2.64
C HIS A 280 21.99 0.19 3.90
N PRO A 281 20.84 0.88 3.75
CA PRO A 281 20.10 1.38 4.90
C PRO A 281 19.50 0.23 5.71
N THR A 282 19.51 0.36 7.04
CA THR A 282 18.85 -0.59 7.94
C THR A 282 17.57 0.04 8.46
N LEU A 283 16.42 -0.56 8.14
CA LEU A 283 15.14 -0.13 8.68
C LEU A 283 15.03 -0.62 10.13
N THR A 284 14.80 0.29 11.08
CA THR A 284 14.56 -0.05 12.49
C THR A 284 13.10 0.14 12.83
N ILE A 285 12.48 -0.90 13.38
CA ILE A 285 11.14 -0.88 13.97
C ILE A 285 11.31 -0.90 15.48
N SER A 286 10.96 0.19 16.15
CA SER A 286 11.05 0.34 17.61
C SER A 286 9.67 0.23 18.24
N MET A 287 9.57 -0.59 19.27
CA MET A 287 8.32 -0.87 19.98
C MET A 287 8.54 -0.80 21.49
N PRO A 288 7.71 -0.04 22.23
CA PRO A 288 7.75 -0.09 23.68
C PRO A 288 7.28 -1.47 24.15
N ARG A 289 7.74 -1.85 25.34
CA ARG A 289 7.38 -3.12 25.97
C ARG A 289 5.87 -3.38 26.06
N ALA A 290 5.05 -2.34 26.19
CA ALA A 290 3.59 -2.46 26.21
C ALA A 290 3.02 -3.08 24.91
N SER A 291 3.63 -2.79 23.76
CA SER A 291 3.25 -3.29 22.44
C SER A 291 3.57 -4.77 22.20
N LEU A 292 4.48 -5.33 23.01
CA LEU A 292 4.90 -6.73 22.93
C LEU A 292 4.05 -7.67 23.78
N LYS A 293 3.03 -7.15 24.47
CA LYS A 293 2.07 -7.98 25.21
C LYS A 293 1.29 -8.86 24.25
N ARG A 294 1.05 -10.11 24.65
CA ARG A 294 0.24 -11.04 23.86
C ARG A 294 -1.15 -10.40 23.67
N PRO A 295 -1.68 -10.34 22.44
CA PRO A 295 -3.00 -9.79 22.20
C PRO A 295 -4.09 -10.59 22.95
N PRO A 296 -5.29 -10.00 23.16
CA PRO A 296 -6.42 -10.67 23.80
C PRO A 296 -7.08 -11.70 22.85
N ALA A 297 -6.28 -12.62 22.32
CA ALA A 297 -6.71 -13.74 21.51
C ALA A 297 -7.11 -14.94 22.39
N PRO A 298 -7.85 -15.93 21.84
CA PRO A 298 -8.17 -17.16 22.55
C PRO A 298 -6.92 -17.83 23.16
N PRO A 299 -7.03 -18.48 24.34
CA PRO A 299 -5.88 -19.05 25.04
C PRO A 299 -5.10 -20.10 24.22
N ASP A 300 -5.80 -20.87 23.39
CA ASP A 300 -5.30 -21.90 22.47
C ASP A 300 -4.70 -21.32 21.18
N ALA A 301 -4.93 -20.03 20.88
CA ALA A 301 -4.44 -19.42 19.66
C ALA A 301 -2.91 -19.24 19.69
N THR A 302 -2.25 -19.65 18.60
CA THR A 302 -0.82 -19.39 18.40
C THR A 302 -0.64 -18.01 17.78
N CYS A 303 0.01 -17.11 18.51
CA CYS A 303 0.22 -15.72 18.08
C CYS A 303 1.68 -15.45 17.74
N ALA A 304 1.93 -14.79 16.61
CA ALA A 304 3.25 -14.34 16.21
C ALA A 304 3.19 -12.90 15.67
N LEU A 305 4.22 -12.11 15.99
CA LEU A 305 4.32 -10.72 15.56
C LEU A 305 4.91 -10.66 14.15
N HIS A 306 4.28 -9.90 13.27
CA HIS A 306 4.65 -9.78 11.88
C HIS A 306 4.78 -8.32 11.47
N THR A 307 5.61 -8.09 10.45
CA THR A 307 5.63 -6.83 9.71
C THR A 307 5.54 -7.10 8.22
N TYR A 308 4.77 -6.25 7.52
CA TYR A 308 4.61 -6.30 6.08
C TYR A 308 5.10 -5.00 5.45
N LEU A 309 6.14 -5.11 4.64
CA LEU A 309 6.81 -3.99 4.00
C LEU A 309 6.34 -3.88 2.56
N THR A 310 6.00 -2.66 2.16
CA THR A 310 5.76 -2.26 0.78
C THR A 310 6.98 -1.46 0.32
N LEU A 311 7.86 -2.10 -0.44
CA LEU A 311 9.12 -1.52 -0.88
C LEU A 311 9.01 -1.06 -2.34
N PRO A 312 9.03 0.25 -2.64
CA PRO A 312 9.09 0.73 -4.01
C PRO A 312 10.37 0.29 -4.71
N SER A 313 10.40 0.33 -6.04
CA SER A 313 11.49 -0.19 -6.89
C SER A 313 12.89 0.19 -6.42
N TRP A 314 13.10 1.42 -5.94
CA TRP A 314 14.40 1.95 -5.56
C TRP A 314 15.01 1.37 -4.28
N ILE A 315 14.24 0.64 -3.46
CA ILE A 315 14.71 -0.02 -2.25
C ILE A 315 14.24 -1.48 -2.20
N PHE A 316 15.13 -2.38 -1.80
CA PHE A 316 14.82 -3.81 -1.77
C PHE A 316 15.54 -4.52 -0.63
N GLY A 317 15.01 -5.67 -0.20
CA GLY A 317 15.69 -6.58 0.70
C GLY A 317 16.54 -7.58 -0.07
N ASP A 318 17.67 -8.00 0.51
CA ASP A 318 18.38 -9.18 0.00
C ASP A 318 17.62 -10.44 0.44
N LYS A 319 17.02 -11.12 -0.54
CA LYS A 319 16.23 -12.33 -0.30
C LYS A 319 17.05 -13.44 0.35
N TYR A 320 18.30 -13.62 -0.07
CA TYR A 320 19.15 -14.71 0.43
C TYR A 320 19.62 -14.42 1.85
N GLN A 321 19.94 -13.16 2.13
CA GLN A 321 20.27 -12.71 3.48
C GLN A 321 19.07 -12.89 4.43
N LEU A 322 17.89 -12.42 4.05
CA LEU A 322 16.70 -12.46 4.89
C LEU A 322 16.05 -13.85 4.97
N SER A 323 16.28 -14.73 3.99
CA SER A 323 15.82 -16.13 4.02
C SER A 323 16.75 -17.07 4.78
N THR A 324 17.81 -16.56 5.40
CA THR A 324 18.78 -17.39 6.12
C THR A 324 18.13 -18.12 7.30
N THR A 325 18.65 -19.30 7.62
CA THR A 325 18.33 -20.04 8.85
C THR A 325 19.42 -19.87 9.91
N ASP A 326 20.39 -18.98 9.70
CA ASP A 326 21.45 -18.70 10.65
C ASP A 326 20.87 -18.03 11.92
N PRO A 327 20.91 -18.71 13.08
CA PRO A 327 20.34 -18.17 14.31
C PRO A 327 21.08 -16.92 14.79
N LEU A 328 22.36 -16.73 14.46
CA LEU A 328 23.11 -15.55 14.87
C LEU A 328 22.62 -14.31 14.11
N PHE A 329 22.46 -14.40 12.80
CA PHE A 329 21.90 -13.31 11.99
C PHE A 329 20.48 -12.96 12.47
N LEU A 330 19.59 -13.96 12.55
CA LEU A 330 18.20 -13.77 12.94
C LEU A 330 18.07 -13.14 14.35
N SER A 331 18.83 -13.64 15.33
CA SER A 331 18.82 -13.08 16.69
C SER A 331 19.40 -11.68 16.76
N SER A 332 20.47 -11.38 16.02
CA SER A 332 21.08 -10.04 16.00
C SER A 332 20.15 -8.97 15.44
N HIS A 333 19.23 -9.36 14.54
CA HIS A 333 18.25 -8.49 13.91
C HIS A 333 16.86 -8.57 14.54
N ASN A 334 16.68 -9.42 15.56
CA ASN A 334 15.39 -9.68 16.19
C ASN A 334 14.31 -10.14 15.18
N LEU A 335 14.73 -10.95 14.20
CA LEU A 335 13.87 -11.56 13.19
C LEU A 335 13.69 -13.05 13.51
N ALA A 336 12.50 -13.59 13.28
CA ALA A 336 12.23 -15.01 13.41
C ALA A 336 12.37 -15.72 12.06
N ALA A 337 11.74 -15.19 11.02
CA ALA A 337 11.82 -15.74 9.67
C ALA A 337 11.30 -14.77 8.61
N LEU A 338 11.81 -14.92 7.38
CA LEU A 338 11.13 -14.42 6.18
C LEU A 338 10.02 -15.39 5.77
N ARG A 339 8.77 -14.92 5.80
CA ARG A 339 7.59 -15.74 5.50
C ARG A 339 7.23 -15.68 4.02
N VAL A 340 7.22 -14.48 3.43
CA VAL A 340 6.78 -14.28 2.04
C VAL A 340 7.57 -13.15 1.38
N VAL A 341 7.88 -13.32 0.10
CA VAL A 341 8.37 -12.27 -0.79
C VAL A 341 7.62 -12.34 -2.12
N ALA A 342 7.19 -11.19 -2.63
CA ALA A 342 6.60 -11.07 -3.95
C ALA A 342 7.03 -9.77 -4.65
N GLY A 343 7.26 -9.83 -5.96
CA GLY A 343 7.71 -8.69 -6.76
C GLY A 343 9.20 -8.72 -7.08
N GLU A 344 9.80 -7.54 -7.17
CA GLU A 344 11.17 -7.32 -7.64
C GLU A 344 12.22 -7.62 -6.58
N THR A 345 13.08 -8.60 -6.87
CA THR A 345 14.15 -9.06 -5.96
C THR A 345 15.51 -9.12 -6.63
N ASP A 346 15.65 -8.57 -7.84
CA ASP A 346 16.94 -8.51 -8.53
C ASP A 346 17.91 -7.65 -7.70
N LEU A 347 19.06 -8.20 -7.32
CA LEU A 347 20.02 -7.52 -6.44
C LEU A 347 20.95 -6.57 -7.20
N GLU A 348 21.00 -6.66 -8.53
CA GLU A 348 21.96 -5.95 -9.37
C GLU A 348 21.31 -4.92 -10.29
N ALA A 349 20.02 -5.10 -10.64
CA ALA A 349 19.33 -4.18 -11.54
C ALA A 349 19.27 -2.74 -10.95
N PRO A 350 19.64 -1.71 -11.72
CA PRO A 350 19.40 -0.33 -11.32
C PRO A 350 17.90 0.03 -11.40
N ASP A 351 17.50 1.10 -10.73
CA ASP A 351 16.08 1.47 -10.61
C ASP A 351 15.41 1.70 -11.98
N TRP A 352 16.08 2.41 -12.90
CA TRP A 352 15.57 2.69 -14.24
C TRP A 352 15.42 1.46 -15.16
N PHE A 353 15.90 0.28 -14.74
CA PHE A 353 15.69 -0.98 -15.46
C PHE A 353 14.48 -1.75 -14.93
N VAL A 354 14.08 -1.49 -13.69
CA VAL A 354 12.97 -2.17 -13.03
C VAL A 354 11.66 -1.53 -13.51
N SER A 355 10.83 -2.29 -14.23
CA SER A 355 9.57 -1.77 -14.77
C SER A 355 8.38 -1.90 -13.80
N ARG A 356 8.48 -2.81 -12.83
CA ARG A 356 7.42 -3.04 -11.83
C ARG A 356 7.57 -2.05 -10.68
N TRP A 357 6.48 -1.78 -9.99
CA TRP A 357 6.48 -0.80 -8.91
C TRP A 357 7.43 -1.12 -7.74
N GLY A 358 7.82 -2.38 -7.55
CA GLY A 358 8.66 -2.80 -6.42
C GLY A 358 8.36 -4.21 -5.89
N SER A 359 8.33 -4.37 -4.57
CA SER A 359 8.13 -5.65 -3.90
C SER A 359 7.41 -5.55 -2.56
N ASN A 360 6.83 -6.67 -2.12
CA ASN A 360 6.26 -6.85 -0.80
C ASN A 360 6.98 -7.96 -0.03
N TRP A 361 7.19 -7.71 1.27
CA TRP A 361 7.92 -8.61 2.17
C TRP A 361 7.14 -8.81 3.46
N LEU A 362 6.86 -10.07 3.80
CA LEU A 362 6.28 -10.45 5.09
C LEU A 362 7.37 -11.11 5.95
N LEU A 363 7.72 -10.46 7.04
CA LEU A 363 8.68 -10.94 8.02
C LEU A 363 7.95 -11.26 9.33
N GLU A 364 8.33 -12.37 9.95
CA GLU A 364 7.99 -12.65 11.34
C GLU A 364 9.09 -12.07 12.23
N LEU A 365 8.68 -11.26 13.20
CA LEU A 365 9.56 -10.64 14.17
C LEU A 365 9.75 -11.58 15.36
N ALA A 366 10.97 -11.69 15.87
CA ALA A 366 11.19 -12.42 17.11
C ALA A 366 10.47 -11.69 18.24
N THR A 367 9.97 -12.41 19.24
CA THR A 367 9.38 -11.79 20.43
C THR A 367 10.13 -12.29 21.66
N PRO A 368 10.45 -11.43 22.64
CA PRO A 368 11.19 -11.85 23.83
C PRO A 368 10.39 -12.90 24.62
N LEU A 369 11.04 -14.02 24.94
CA LEU A 369 10.43 -15.15 25.69
C LEU A 369 9.96 -14.76 27.09
N GLN A 370 10.59 -13.75 27.69
CA GLN A 370 10.26 -13.24 29.02
C GLN A 370 9.97 -11.74 28.92
N GLN A 371 8.69 -11.39 28.89
CA GLN A 371 8.24 -9.99 28.83
C GLN A 371 8.82 -9.19 30.02
N ASP A 372 8.86 -9.81 31.21
CA ASP A 372 9.73 -9.58 32.39
C ASP A 372 11.02 -8.76 32.16
N ALA A 373 11.82 -9.29 31.25
CA ALA A 373 13.22 -8.94 31.06
C ALA A 373 13.47 -8.24 29.72
N SER A 374 12.41 -7.89 28.97
CA SER A 374 12.59 -7.14 27.73
C SER A 374 13.04 -5.71 28.05
N PRO A 375 13.91 -5.11 27.21
CA PRO A 375 14.22 -3.69 27.32
C PRO A 375 12.95 -2.84 27.25
N GLU A 376 13.00 -1.61 27.78
CA GLU A 376 11.88 -0.68 27.71
C GLU A 376 11.45 -0.42 26.26
N GLU A 377 12.44 -0.30 25.37
CA GLU A 377 12.30 -0.21 23.92
C GLU A 377 12.93 -1.44 23.25
N TRP A 378 12.16 -2.11 22.41
CA TRP A 378 12.59 -3.29 21.66
C TRP A 378 12.67 -2.96 20.18
N ASN A 379 13.82 -3.28 19.56
CA ASN A 379 14.12 -2.89 18.19
C ASN A 379 14.28 -4.12 17.30
N ALA A 380 13.45 -4.26 16.28
CA ALA A 380 13.71 -5.13 15.13
C ALA A 380 14.45 -4.34 14.05
N THR A 381 15.42 -4.97 13.39
CA THR A 381 16.18 -4.32 12.32
C THR A 381 16.12 -5.15 11.04
N ILE A 382 15.90 -4.49 9.91
CA ILE A 382 15.74 -5.13 8.60
C ILE A 382 16.77 -4.49 7.66
N PRO A 383 17.85 -5.22 7.30
CA PRO A 383 18.81 -4.76 6.31
C PRO A 383 18.15 -4.60 4.94
N LEU A 384 18.29 -3.42 4.34
CA LEU A 384 17.79 -3.08 3.02
C LEU A 384 18.93 -2.53 2.14
N HIS A 385 18.65 -2.46 0.84
CA HIS A 385 19.59 -2.05 -0.20
C HIS A 385 18.93 -1.00 -1.08
N LEU A 386 19.67 0.06 -1.40
CA LEU A 386 19.24 1.07 -2.37
C LEU A 386 19.70 0.66 -3.77
N ARG A 387 18.81 0.79 -4.76
CA ARG A 387 19.19 0.72 -6.17
C ARG A 387 19.87 2.02 -6.58
N TYR A 388 20.67 1.93 -7.64
CA TYR A 388 21.17 3.13 -8.30
C TYR A 388 19.99 3.92 -8.90
N LEU A 389 19.86 5.16 -8.43
CA LEU A 389 18.92 6.14 -8.96
C LEU A 389 19.56 6.97 -10.08
N PRO A 390 18.76 7.57 -10.98
CA PRO A 390 19.27 8.45 -12.02
C PRO A 390 20.12 9.61 -11.45
N PRO A 391 21.11 10.15 -12.19
CA PRO A 391 21.86 11.33 -11.77
C PRO A 391 20.97 12.54 -11.46
N SER A 392 21.40 13.42 -10.54
CA SER A 392 20.67 14.65 -10.17
C SER A 392 21.59 15.88 -10.16
N GLU A 393 21.01 17.09 -10.19
CA GLU A 393 21.81 18.33 -10.13
C GLU A 393 22.46 18.56 -8.76
N SER A 394 21.80 18.16 -7.67
CA SER A 394 22.28 18.28 -6.29
C SER A 394 23.30 17.20 -5.92
N GLY A 395 23.28 16.06 -6.62
CA GLY A 395 23.99 14.84 -6.22
C GLY A 395 23.22 14.00 -5.20
N TYR A 396 21.96 14.37 -4.91
CA TYR A 396 21.06 13.62 -4.05
C TYR A 396 19.67 13.50 -4.70
N HIS A 397 18.97 12.41 -4.43
CA HIS A 397 17.54 12.26 -4.69
C HIS A 397 16.82 11.96 -3.38
N SER A 398 15.72 12.66 -3.15
CA SER A 398 14.86 12.40 -2.00
C SER A 398 13.89 11.27 -2.34
N ALA A 399 13.91 10.20 -1.55
CA ALA A 399 13.06 9.03 -1.72
C ALA A 399 12.26 8.79 -0.44
N ALA A 400 10.98 8.42 -0.57
CA ALA A 400 10.08 8.23 0.57
C ALA A 400 9.62 6.77 0.65
N LEU A 401 9.89 6.12 1.78
CA LEU A 401 9.43 4.77 2.08
C LEU A 401 8.18 4.83 2.97
N PRO A 402 7.04 4.24 2.56
CA PRO A 402 5.88 4.16 3.45
C PRO A 402 6.20 3.31 4.68
N TRP A 403 5.71 3.71 5.84
CA TRP A 403 5.85 2.91 7.05
C TRP A 403 5.22 1.52 6.84
N PRO A 404 5.91 0.43 7.23
CA PRO A 404 5.33 -0.90 7.15
C PRO A 404 4.20 -1.04 8.18
N ILE A 405 3.31 -1.99 7.93
CA ILE A 405 2.34 -2.38 8.95
C ILE A 405 2.97 -3.38 9.92
N VAL A 406 2.62 -3.28 11.20
CA VAL A 406 3.06 -4.19 12.26
C VAL A 406 1.83 -4.72 12.97
N PHE A 407 1.72 -6.04 13.06
CA PHE A 407 0.52 -6.69 13.60
C PHE A 407 0.83 -8.06 14.17
N TRP A 408 0.04 -8.48 15.14
CA TRP A 408 0.00 -9.88 15.59
C TRP A 408 -0.94 -10.68 14.69
N ALA A 409 -0.50 -11.86 14.26
CA ALA A 409 -1.33 -12.86 13.62
C ALA A 409 -1.55 -14.01 14.59
N CYS A 410 -2.80 -14.27 14.96
CA CYS A 410 -3.19 -15.32 15.91
C CYS A 410 -4.09 -16.35 15.22
N THR A 411 -3.60 -17.59 15.10
CA THR A 411 -4.32 -18.70 14.48
C THR A 411 -4.97 -19.58 15.55
N ALA A 412 -6.28 -19.79 15.47
CA ALA A 412 -7.03 -20.70 16.34
C ALA A 412 -7.41 -22.00 15.60
N GLU A 413 -7.33 -23.15 16.28
CA GLU A 413 -7.61 -24.47 15.67
C GLU A 413 -9.12 -24.79 15.61
N ASP A 414 -9.90 -24.36 16.61
CA ASP A 414 -11.32 -24.65 16.76
C ASP A 414 -12.26 -23.50 16.34
N GLY A 415 -13.50 -23.85 15.97
CA GLY A 415 -14.68 -22.98 16.04
C GLY A 415 -14.93 -21.91 14.95
N THR A 416 -13.91 -21.31 14.33
CA THR A 416 -14.13 -20.02 13.63
C THR A 416 -14.62 -20.17 12.18
N LYS A 417 -15.95 -20.18 11.99
CA LYS A 417 -16.53 -19.73 10.72
C LYS A 417 -16.53 -18.21 10.73
N MET A 418 -15.47 -17.59 10.21
CA MET A 418 -15.43 -16.15 9.94
C MET A 418 -16.50 -15.84 8.89
N GLY A 419 -17.70 -15.51 9.36
CA GLY A 419 -18.88 -15.22 8.56
C GLY A 419 -18.80 -13.85 7.88
N VAL A 420 -19.92 -13.42 7.31
CA VAL A 420 -20.03 -12.10 6.66
C VAL A 420 -19.96 -10.99 7.71
N ASN A 421 -18.96 -10.12 7.62
CA ASN A 421 -18.83 -8.93 8.45
C ASN A 421 -19.14 -7.66 7.63
N PRO A 422 -20.14 -6.85 8.03
CA PRO A 422 -20.57 -5.66 7.27
C PRO A 422 -19.56 -4.50 7.24
N PHE A 423 -18.55 -4.55 8.12
CA PHE A 423 -17.46 -3.59 8.25
C PHE A 423 -16.12 -4.17 7.79
N ASP A 424 -16.12 -5.39 7.25
CA ASP A 424 -14.88 -6.02 6.85
C ASP A 424 -14.21 -5.26 5.72
N ARG A 425 -12.90 -5.09 5.85
CA ARG A 425 -12.05 -4.47 4.86
C ARG A 425 -11.14 -5.55 4.31
N VAL A 426 -11.63 -6.23 3.29
CA VAL A 426 -10.94 -7.35 2.65
C VAL A 426 -9.97 -6.89 1.56
N ASN A 427 -9.19 -7.83 1.01
CA ASN A 427 -8.21 -7.63 -0.06
C ASN A 427 -7.14 -6.58 0.30
N LEU A 428 -6.55 -6.69 1.49
CA LEU A 428 -5.44 -5.82 1.93
C LEU A 428 -4.06 -6.30 1.45
N GLY A 429 -4.00 -7.36 0.65
CA GLY A 429 -2.76 -7.98 0.17
C GLY A 429 -2.13 -8.91 1.20
N TRP A 430 -1.78 -8.39 2.38
CA TRP A 430 -1.07 -9.14 3.42
C TRP A 430 -1.94 -10.14 4.16
N GLU A 431 -3.23 -9.85 4.37
CA GLU A 431 -4.16 -10.71 5.12
C GLU A 431 -4.46 -12.04 4.42
N GLY A 432 -4.34 -12.05 3.08
CA GLY A 432 -4.52 -13.22 2.23
C GLY A 432 -3.36 -14.22 2.31
N LEU A 433 -2.24 -13.80 2.94
CA LEU A 433 -1.08 -14.65 3.18
C LEU A 433 -1.26 -15.58 4.39
N PHE A 434 -2.35 -15.40 5.14
CA PHE A 434 -2.66 -16.18 6.33
C PHE A 434 -3.94 -16.99 6.11
N GLY A 435 -4.09 -18.07 6.87
CA GLY A 435 -5.29 -18.90 6.82
C GLY A 435 -6.56 -18.10 7.19
N PRO A 436 -7.74 -18.53 6.71
CA PRO A 436 -9.01 -17.84 6.95
C PRO A 436 -9.40 -17.75 8.44
N ARG A 437 -8.78 -18.56 9.31
CA ARG A 437 -8.98 -18.59 10.77
C ARG A 437 -7.94 -17.80 11.55
N THR A 438 -7.40 -16.75 10.93
CA THR A 438 -6.39 -15.89 11.54
C THR A 438 -7.03 -14.57 11.95
N MET A 439 -6.90 -14.22 13.23
CA MET A 439 -7.21 -12.90 13.77
C MET A 439 -5.95 -12.03 13.75
N PHE A 440 -6.13 -10.77 13.43
CA PHE A 440 -5.10 -9.77 13.29
C PHE A 440 -5.31 -8.65 14.30
N TYR A 441 -4.27 -8.36 15.08
CA TYR A 441 -4.27 -7.28 16.06
C TYR A 441 -3.19 -6.28 15.67
N GLN A 442 -3.59 -5.09 15.25
CA GLN A 442 -2.70 -4.13 14.61
C GLN A 442 -2.15 -3.13 15.62
N LEU A 443 -0.84 -2.89 15.57
CA LEU A 443 -0.20 -1.87 16.38
C LEU A 443 -0.44 -0.48 15.77
N HIS A 444 -0.32 0.54 16.61
CA HIS A 444 -0.54 1.94 16.24
C HIS A 444 0.78 2.63 15.86
N PRO A 445 0.92 3.17 14.65
CA PRO A 445 2.10 3.96 14.33
C PRO A 445 2.07 5.26 15.14
N ALA A 446 3.15 5.55 15.87
CA ALA A 446 3.28 6.72 16.72
C ALA A 446 4.55 7.50 16.34
N PRO A 447 4.53 8.28 15.26
CA PRO A 447 5.72 9.01 14.82
C PRO A 447 6.20 9.98 15.92
N ALA A 448 7.53 10.14 16.01
CA ALA A 448 8.16 11.01 17.00
C ALA A 448 7.72 12.48 16.83
N GLU A 449 7.80 13.28 17.90
CA GLU A 449 7.41 14.69 17.87
C GLU A 449 8.09 15.44 16.70
N GLY A 450 7.27 16.11 15.87
CA GLY A 450 7.73 16.83 14.67
C GLY A 450 7.75 16.00 13.39
N LYS A 451 7.49 14.69 13.44
CA LYS A 451 7.19 13.86 12.26
C LYS A 451 5.68 13.66 12.14
N ASP A 452 5.05 14.39 11.22
CA ASP A 452 3.59 14.30 11.00
C ASP A 452 3.21 13.32 9.88
N ARG A 453 4.15 12.50 9.41
CA ARG A 453 3.97 11.58 8.28
C ARG A 453 4.45 10.18 8.60
N LEU A 454 3.70 9.20 8.10
CA LEU A 454 3.97 7.76 8.11
C LEU A 454 4.80 7.35 6.89
N VAL A 455 5.78 8.18 6.53
CA VAL A 455 6.77 7.89 5.50
C VAL A 455 8.14 8.25 6.05
N GLU A 456 9.14 7.42 5.82
CA GLU A 456 10.53 7.75 6.10
C GLU A 456 11.19 8.28 4.83
N GLU A 457 11.71 9.50 4.90
CA GLU A 457 12.44 10.13 3.80
C GLU A 457 13.93 9.79 3.90
N LEU A 458 14.52 9.38 2.78
CA LEU A 458 15.95 9.08 2.64
C LEU A 458 16.53 9.95 1.53
N GLU A 459 17.67 10.56 1.83
CA GLU A 459 18.50 11.23 0.82
C GLU A 459 19.46 10.21 0.20
N VAL A 460 19.17 9.82 -1.03
CA VAL A 460 19.94 8.83 -1.78
C VAL A 460 21.05 9.54 -2.55
N PRO A 461 22.33 9.24 -2.29
CA PRO A 461 23.43 9.86 -3.03
C PRO A 461 23.46 9.37 -4.47
N VAL A 462 23.54 10.28 -5.42
CA VAL A 462 23.63 10.00 -6.86
C VAL A 462 24.71 10.83 -7.54
N LEU A 463 25.00 10.49 -8.80
CA LEU A 463 25.94 11.26 -9.61
C LEU A 463 25.45 12.71 -9.77
N ARG A 464 26.26 13.68 -9.33
CA ARG A 464 25.99 15.11 -9.46
C ARG A 464 26.26 15.59 -10.88
N LEU A 465 25.27 16.22 -11.52
CA LEU A 465 25.38 16.70 -12.91
C LEU A 465 26.01 18.09 -13.05
N ARG A 466 25.91 18.94 -12.01
CA ARG A 466 26.37 20.34 -12.06
C ARG A 466 27.26 20.68 -10.86
N GLU A 467 28.55 20.86 -11.14
CA GLU A 467 29.51 21.45 -10.21
C GLU A 467 29.68 22.94 -10.54
N ASP A 468 29.46 23.81 -9.56
CA ASP A 468 29.90 25.20 -9.64
C ASP A 468 31.42 25.23 -9.42
N GLY A 469 32.18 25.13 -10.52
CA GLY A 469 33.62 25.48 -10.56
C GLY A 469 34.64 24.37 -10.84
N GLY A 470 34.23 23.11 -11.05
CA GLY A 470 35.14 21.98 -11.30
C GLY A 470 35.32 21.60 -12.79
N PHE A 471 36.48 21.03 -13.14
CA PHE A 471 36.87 20.62 -14.51
C PHE A 471 36.12 19.34 -14.99
N PHE A 472 35.45 18.61 -14.09
CA PHE A 472 34.84 17.31 -14.32
C PHE A 472 33.33 17.39 -14.58
N ARG A 473 32.94 17.92 -15.74
CA ARG A 473 31.55 17.85 -16.22
C ARG A 473 31.20 16.39 -16.52
N GLY A 474 30.00 15.91 -16.19
CA GLY A 474 29.54 14.57 -16.63
C GLY A 474 29.70 14.37 -18.15
N ARG A 475 29.45 15.44 -18.92
CA ARG A 475 29.69 15.50 -20.37
C ARG A 475 31.17 15.38 -20.77
N THR A 476 32.10 15.83 -19.92
CA THR A 476 33.55 15.65 -20.10
C THR A 476 33.96 14.21 -19.86
N ILE A 477 33.35 13.53 -18.87
CA ILE A 477 33.58 12.11 -18.59
C ILE A 477 33.06 11.27 -19.76
N GLU A 478 31.84 11.54 -20.24
CA GLU A 478 31.28 10.87 -21.42
C GLU A 478 32.17 11.07 -22.64
N LEU A 479 32.54 12.32 -22.95
CA LEU A 479 33.37 12.63 -24.11
C LEU A 479 34.77 12.01 -23.99
N GLY A 480 35.38 12.06 -22.80
CA GLY A 480 36.65 11.42 -22.51
C GLY A 480 36.59 9.90 -22.69
N THR A 481 35.51 9.27 -22.21
CA THR A 481 35.27 7.84 -22.37
C THR A 481 35.14 7.48 -23.85
N VAL A 482 34.36 8.23 -24.64
CA VAL A 482 34.22 8.03 -26.08
C VAL A 482 35.57 8.17 -26.80
N VAL A 483 36.38 9.17 -26.44
CA VAL A 483 37.71 9.36 -27.02
C VAL A 483 38.62 8.17 -26.70
N VAL A 484 38.67 7.73 -25.44
CA VAL A 484 39.52 6.61 -25.01
C VAL A 484 39.10 5.31 -25.70
N VAL A 485 37.79 5.02 -25.74
CA VAL A 485 37.25 3.84 -26.43
C VAL A 485 37.55 3.92 -27.93
N GLY A 486 37.39 5.09 -28.56
CA GLY A 486 37.70 5.32 -29.96
C GLY A 486 39.19 5.11 -30.28
N LEU A 487 40.08 5.65 -29.45
CA LEU A 487 41.53 5.43 -29.59
C LEU A 487 41.90 3.96 -29.38
N GLY A 488 41.28 3.29 -28.42
CA GLY A 488 41.45 1.85 -28.19
C GLY A 488 41.02 1.03 -29.40
N LEU A 489 39.85 1.32 -29.98
CA LEU A 489 39.36 0.67 -31.19
C LEU A 489 40.29 0.90 -32.37
N LEU A 490 40.73 2.15 -32.59
CA LEU A 490 41.69 2.50 -33.65
C LEU A 490 43.03 1.76 -33.47
N TRP A 491 43.50 1.62 -32.22
CA TRP A 491 44.71 0.87 -31.92
C TRP A 491 44.55 -0.62 -32.23
N VAL A 492 43.43 -1.23 -31.85
CA VAL A 492 43.12 -2.63 -32.18
C VAL A 492 43.05 -2.82 -33.70
N LEU A 493 42.33 -1.94 -34.41
CA LEU A 493 42.23 -1.99 -35.88
C LEU A 493 43.59 -1.81 -36.55
N TRP A 494 44.45 -0.93 -36.04
CA TRP A 494 45.81 -0.77 -36.54
C TRP A 494 46.63 -2.05 -36.34
N LYS A 495 46.60 -2.66 -35.14
CA LYS A 495 47.32 -3.91 -34.87
C LYS A 495 46.83 -5.05 -35.77
N LEU A 496 45.52 -5.20 -35.94
CA LEU A 496 44.93 -6.18 -36.87
C LEU A 496 45.34 -5.91 -38.32
N GLY A 497 45.33 -4.65 -38.76
CA GLY A 497 45.77 -4.25 -40.10
C GLY A 497 47.26 -4.55 -40.37
N VAL A 498 48.13 -4.38 -39.37
CA VAL A 498 49.55 -4.78 -39.46
C VAL A 498 49.69 -6.29 -39.63
N VAL A 499 48.90 -7.08 -38.90
CA VAL A 499 48.90 -8.55 -39.01
C VAL A 499 48.41 -9.02 -40.38
N VAL A 500 47.34 -8.42 -40.91
CA VAL A 500 46.83 -8.74 -42.27
C VAL A 500 47.86 -8.36 -43.35
N ARG A 501 48.53 -7.20 -43.23
CA ARG A 501 49.58 -6.79 -44.16
C ARG A 501 50.81 -7.70 -44.13
N THR A 502 51.19 -8.20 -42.95
CA THR A 502 52.32 -9.15 -42.79
C THR A 502 51.96 -10.57 -43.22
N ALA A 503 50.71 -11.01 -43.03
CA ALA A 503 50.21 -12.27 -43.58
C ALA A 503 50.15 -12.23 -45.13
N GLY A 504 49.67 -11.12 -45.71
CA GLY A 504 49.59 -10.93 -47.16
C GLY A 504 50.96 -10.79 -47.86
N THR A 505 51.98 -10.22 -47.21
CA THR A 505 53.35 -10.24 -47.74
C THR A 505 54.00 -11.61 -47.67
N ARG A 506 53.64 -12.47 -46.69
CA ARG A 506 54.10 -13.86 -46.64
C ARG A 506 53.55 -14.68 -47.83
N THR A 507 52.27 -14.51 -48.18
CA THR A 507 51.67 -15.18 -49.35
C THR A 507 52.24 -14.67 -50.68
N ARG A 508 52.54 -13.36 -50.80
CA ARG A 508 53.10 -12.77 -52.02
C ARG A 508 54.57 -13.15 -52.25
N THR A 509 55.35 -13.33 -51.18
CA THR A 509 56.75 -13.79 -51.26
C THR A 509 56.82 -15.28 -51.63
N GLN A 510 55.88 -16.10 -51.15
CA GLN A 510 55.78 -17.51 -51.53
C GLN A 510 55.36 -17.69 -53.01
N LYS A 511 54.41 -16.88 -53.51
CA LYS A 511 54.01 -16.88 -54.94
C LYS A 511 55.10 -16.35 -55.88
N ARG A 512 56.04 -15.52 -55.38
CA ARG A 512 57.18 -15.00 -56.15
C ARG A 512 58.34 -16.01 -56.20
N LYS A 513 58.55 -16.81 -55.16
CA LYS A 513 59.46 -17.97 -55.17
C LYS A 513 58.98 -19.09 -56.12
N ASP A 514 57.68 -19.39 -56.16
CA ASP A 514 57.13 -20.39 -57.10
C ASP A 514 57.21 -19.99 -58.57
N LYS A 515 57.25 -18.68 -58.88
CA LYS A 515 57.48 -18.20 -60.26
C LYS A 515 58.94 -18.24 -60.70
N GLN A 516 59.88 -18.25 -59.75
CA GLN A 516 61.32 -18.32 -60.06
C GLN A 516 61.81 -19.76 -60.25
N GLY A 517 61.13 -20.76 -59.67
CA GLY A 517 61.42 -22.18 -59.88
C GLY A 517 60.82 -22.82 -61.15
N LYS A 518 60.28 -22.01 -62.09
CA LYS A 518 59.72 -22.48 -63.37
C LYS A 518 60.48 -21.95 -64.59
N ALA A 519 61.67 -21.39 -64.40
CA ALA A 519 62.53 -20.85 -65.46
C ALA A 519 63.97 -21.41 -65.42
N GLU A 520 64.15 -22.59 -64.83
CA GLU A 520 65.33 -23.45 -65.01
C GLU A 520 64.93 -24.73 -65.74
#